data_AF-A0A9N7NBG3-F1
#
_entry.id   AF-A0A9N7NBG3-F1
#
_cell.length_a   1.000
_cell.length_b   1.000
_cell.length_c   1.000
_cell.angle_alpha   90.00
_cell.angle_beta   90.00
_cell.angle_gamma   90.00
#
_symmetry.space_group_name_H-M   'P 1'
#
loop_
_entity.id
_entity.type
_entity.pdbx_description
1 polymer ?
#
loop_
_entity_poly.entity_id
_entity_poly.type
_entity_poly.pdbx_seq_one_letter_code
_entity_poly.pdbx_strand_id
1 'polypeptide(L)'
;MAMATTHLPATILRPPTRRRHLTTAATSSFTSSPNYSQKTKFLAYRISECKNPKCAVRLRSIAQEESPTETSAAATDVGRRLVDFLYEDLPHLFDDRGIDRTAYDERVKFRDPITKHDTVSGYLFNIAMLRKLFSPDFQLHWVKQTGPYEITTRWTMVMKFILLPWKPELVFTGTSVMGVNPETMKFCSHVDFWDSIENNDYFSVEGLLDVLKQLRFYKTPDLESPKYQILKRTANYEVCSLLFFFIITFVGTLFAVKINRCPIRTVTSQKKW
;
A
#
# COMPACT_ATOMS: atom_id res chain seq x y z
N MET A 1 -30.70 50.10 -40.11
CA MET A 1 -31.93 50.02 -39.27
C MET A 1 -33.06 49.53 -40.17
N ALA A 2 -33.41 48.25 -40.08
CA ALA A 2 -34.63 47.69 -40.68
C ALA A 2 -35.08 46.54 -39.76
N MET A 3 -36.19 46.79 -39.07
CA MET A 3 -36.91 45.84 -38.22
C MET A 3 -37.71 44.89 -39.10
N ALA A 4 -37.69 43.60 -38.79
CA ALA A 4 -38.70 42.65 -39.25
C ALA A 4 -39.13 41.77 -38.07
N THR A 5 -40.42 41.86 -37.75
CA THR A 5 -41.08 41.29 -36.57
C THR A 5 -41.90 40.07 -36.98
N THR A 6 -41.84 39.00 -36.17
CA THR A 6 -42.84 37.92 -35.90
C THR A 6 -43.43 37.10 -37.09
N HIS A 7 -43.66 35.79 -37.02
CA HIS A 7 -44.51 35.06 -36.06
C HIS A 7 -44.15 33.56 -35.97
N LEU A 8 -44.30 33.00 -34.75
CA LEU A 8 -44.38 31.57 -34.43
C LEU A 8 -45.82 31.05 -34.59
N PRO A 9 -45.99 29.75 -34.86
CA PRO A 9 -47.05 28.98 -34.20
C PRO A 9 -46.49 27.80 -33.41
N ALA A 10 -47.03 27.63 -32.21
CA ALA A 10 -46.77 26.55 -31.29
C ALA A 10 -47.50 25.27 -31.71
N THR A 11 -46.80 24.12 -31.69
CA THR A 11 -47.44 22.81 -31.59
C THR A 11 -46.75 21.98 -30.52
N ILE A 12 -47.46 21.81 -29.42
CA ILE A 12 -47.13 20.95 -28.28
C ILE A 12 -47.55 19.52 -28.62
N LEU A 13 -46.65 18.54 -28.44
CA LEU A 13 -47.00 17.12 -28.35
C LEU A 13 -46.25 16.50 -27.16
N ARG A 14 -47.03 16.19 -26.11
CA ARG A 14 -46.60 15.45 -24.91
C ARG A 14 -46.86 13.94 -25.09
N PRO A 15 -46.15 13.08 -24.32
CA PRO A 15 -46.03 11.65 -24.58
C PRO A 15 -47.21 10.83 -24.00
N PRO A 16 -47.47 9.61 -24.49
CA PRO A 16 -48.38 8.70 -23.82
C PRO A 16 -47.69 7.96 -22.67
N THR A 17 -48.18 8.21 -21.47
CA THR A 17 -48.08 7.35 -20.29
C THR A 17 -48.83 6.04 -20.50
N ARG A 18 -48.23 4.89 -20.15
CA ARG A 18 -48.99 3.68 -19.80
C ARG A 18 -48.51 3.09 -18.47
N ARG A 19 -49.53 2.72 -17.69
CA ARG A 19 -49.60 2.51 -16.24
C ARG A 19 -49.18 1.09 -15.86
N ARG A 20 -48.62 0.98 -14.65
CA ARG A 20 -48.27 -0.24 -13.90
C ARG A 20 -49.45 -1.22 -13.75
N HIS A 21 -49.13 -2.51 -13.67
CA HIS A 21 -49.92 -3.46 -12.89
C HIS A 21 -48.97 -4.16 -11.89
N LEU A 22 -49.27 -4.00 -10.59
CA LEU A 22 -48.77 -4.88 -9.53
C LEU A 22 -49.69 -6.10 -9.47
N THR A 23 -49.11 -7.26 -9.21
CA THR A 23 -49.82 -8.38 -8.58
C THR A 23 -48.89 -9.09 -7.60
N THR A 24 -49.45 -9.40 -6.46
CA THR A 24 -48.81 -9.87 -5.22
C THR A 24 -48.72 -11.38 -5.17
N ALA A 25 -47.73 -11.88 -4.40
CA ALA A 25 -47.80 -13.00 -3.45
C ALA A 25 -46.98 -14.28 -3.72
N ALA A 26 -46.16 -14.56 -2.70
CA ALA A 26 -45.90 -15.84 -2.03
C ALA A 26 -44.93 -16.88 -2.64
N THR A 27 -43.77 -16.96 -1.96
CA THR A 27 -43.19 -18.17 -1.35
C THR A 27 -42.89 -19.39 -2.23
N SER A 28 -41.60 -19.59 -2.51
CA SER A 28 -40.99 -20.90 -2.30
C SER A 28 -39.53 -20.73 -1.89
N SER A 29 -39.25 -21.24 -0.69
CA SER A 29 -37.93 -21.52 -0.16
C SER A 29 -37.22 -22.56 -1.01
N PHE A 30 -36.02 -22.24 -1.52
CA PHE A 30 -35.01 -23.26 -1.76
C PHE A 30 -33.62 -22.74 -1.43
N THR A 31 -32.99 -23.52 -0.56
CA THR A 31 -31.63 -23.49 -0.06
C THR A 31 -30.60 -23.69 -1.17
N SER A 32 -29.51 -22.93 -1.15
CA SER A 32 -28.13 -23.45 -1.22
C SER A 32 -27.12 -22.30 -1.30
N SER A 33 -26.37 -22.12 -0.22
CA SER A 33 -25.13 -21.35 -0.20
C SER A 33 -24.06 -22.06 -1.03
N PRO A 34 -23.29 -21.35 -1.86
CA PRO A 34 -21.92 -21.73 -2.12
C PRO A 34 -21.01 -20.93 -1.17
N ASN A 35 -20.41 -21.64 -0.22
CA ASN A 35 -19.27 -21.16 0.56
C ASN A 35 -18.12 -20.83 -0.40
N TYR A 36 -17.96 -19.56 -0.76
CA TYR A 36 -16.77 -19.11 -1.48
C TYR A 36 -15.63 -18.95 -0.46
N SER A 37 -14.93 -20.05 -0.21
CA SER A 37 -13.66 -20.07 0.49
C SER A 37 -12.65 -19.28 -0.34
N GLN A 38 -12.32 -18.08 0.13
CA GLN A 38 -11.24 -17.26 -0.40
C GLN A 38 -9.90 -17.97 -0.11
N LYS A 39 -9.48 -18.84 -1.03
CA LYS A 39 -8.09 -19.31 -1.09
C LYS A 39 -7.24 -18.17 -1.62
N THR A 40 -6.58 -17.45 -0.72
CA THR A 40 -5.46 -16.56 -1.04
C THR A 40 -4.35 -17.39 -1.69
N LYS A 41 -4.18 -17.24 -3.00
CA LYS A 41 -3.03 -17.77 -3.72
C LYS A 41 -1.84 -16.86 -3.42
N PHE A 42 -1.07 -17.17 -2.37
CA PHE A 42 0.30 -16.67 -2.25
C PHE A 42 1.11 -17.32 -3.37
N LEU A 43 1.35 -16.57 -4.45
CA LEU A 43 2.26 -16.98 -5.51
C LEU A 43 3.68 -16.84 -4.93
N ALA A 44 4.31 -17.96 -4.60
CA ALA A 44 5.70 -17.98 -4.20
C ALA A 44 6.56 -17.46 -5.37
N TYR A 45 7.03 -16.22 -5.27
CA TYR A 45 8.04 -15.70 -6.18
C TYR A 45 9.31 -16.51 -5.96
N ARG A 46 9.71 -17.26 -6.98
CA ARG A 46 10.94 -18.05 -6.98
C ARG A 46 12.11 -17.07 -6.93
N ILE A 47 12.77 -16.96 -5.78
CA ILE A 47 14.08 -16.30 -5.69
C ILE A 47 14.98 -17.00 -6.72
N SER A 48 15.37 -16.26 -7.75
CA SER A 48 16.33 -16.73 -8.74
C SER A 48 17.62 -17.07 -8.03
N GLU A 49 17.97 -18.37 -8.07
CA GLU A 49 19.14 -18.98 -7.45
C GLU A 49 20.42 -18.17 -7.73
N CYS A 50 21.08 -17.76 -6.64
CA CYS A 50 22.50 -17.38 -6.69
C CYS A 50 23.30 -18.62 -7.06
N LYS A 51 23.91 -18.63 -8.25
CA LYS A 51 24.72 -19.72 -8.77
C LYS A 51 26.03 -19.85 -7.99
N ASN A 52 26.06 -20.72 -6.97
CA ASN A 52 27.29 -21.31 -6.48
C ASN A 52 27.01 -22.76 -6.00
N PRO A 53 27.53 -23.81 -6.65
CA PRO A 53 27.08 -25.17 -6.41
C PRO A 53 27.92 -25.84 -5.32
N LYS A 54 27.41 -25.91 -4.09
CA LYS A 54 27.78 -26.92 -3.07
C LYS A 54 26.86 -26.81 -1.85
N CYS A 55 25.59 -27.20 -2.00
CA CYS A 55 24.79 -27.61 -0.84
C CYS A 55 23.67 -28.53 -1.27
N ALA A 56 23.91 -29.84 -1.18
CA ALA A 56 22.87 -30.85 -1.32
C ALA A 56 22.15 -31.00 0.02
N VAL A 57 20.98 -30.40 0.16
CA VAL A 57 20.16 -30.54 1.37
C VAL A 57 19.29 -31.79 1.23
N ARG A 58 19.62 -32.80 2.04
CA ARG A 58 18.84 -34.02 2.22
C ARG A 58 17.63 -33.70 3.09
N LEU A 59 16.43 -33.76 2.52
CA LEU A 59 15.16 -33.69 3.24
C LEU A 59 15.08 -34.82 4.28
N ARG A 60 14.95 -34.47 5.56
CA ARG A 60 14.49 -35.38 6.62
C ARG A 60 13.17 -34.87 7.18
N SER A 61 12.24 -35.81 7.32
CA SER A 61 10.87 -35.65 7.79
C SER A 61 10.78 -35.32 9.28
N ILE A 62 9.76 -34.53 9.59
CA ILE A 62 9.38 -33.91 10.86
C ILE A 62 9.05 -34.96 11.93
N ALA A 63 9.70 -34.84 13.11
CA ALA A 63 9.12 -34.99 14.44
C ALA A 63 10.23 -34.92 15.50
N GLN A 64 10.58 -33.72 15.95
CA GLN A 64 11.16 -33.51 17.28
C GLN A 64 11.01 -32.03 17.66
N GLU A 65 10.45 -31.78 18.84
CA GLU A 65 10.48 -30.48 19.51
C GLU A 65 11.95 -30.09 19.72
N GLU A 66 12.45 -29.19 18.85
CA GLU A 66 13.77 -28.59 19.03
C GLU A 66 13.64 -27.36 19.95
N SER A 67 14.43 -27.42 21.03
CA SER A 67 14.86 -26.25 21.80
C SER A 67 15.51 -25.20 20.87
N PRO A 68 15.55 -23.91 21.24
CA PRO A 68 15.96 -22.87 20.31
C PRO A 68 17.44 -23.05 19.93
N THR A 69 17.68 -23.54 18.72
CA THR A 69 19.00 -23.63 18.09
C THR A 69 19.61 -22.22 18.03
N GLU A 70 20.88 -22.08 18.40
CA GLU A 70 21.61 -20.79 18.49
C GLU A 70 21.44 -19.91 17.23
N THR A 71 21.33 -20.53 16.04
CA THR A 71 21.07 -19.86 14.76
C THR A 71 19.73 -19.11 14.72
N SER A 72 18.68 -19.62 15.35
CA SER A 72 17.35 -18.99 15.40
C SER A 72 17.34 -17.76 16.32
N ALA A 73 18.01 -17.86 17.47
CA ALA A 73 18.16 -16.75 18.41
C ALA A 73 19.02 -15.62 17.80
N ALA A 74 20.13 -15.97 17.13
CA ALA A 74 20.98 -14.99 16.44
C ALA A 74 20.26 -14.32 15.27
N ALA A 75 19.52 -15.07 14.45
CA ALA A 75 18.72 -14.51 13.36
C ALA A 75 17.61 -13.56 13.85
N THR A 76 17.06 -13.84 15.04
CA THR A 76 16.05 -12.97 15.68
C THR A 76 16.67 -11.68 16.22
N ASP A 77 17.86 -11.75 16.83
CA ASP A 77 18.56 -10.56 17.33
C ASP A 77 18.98 -9.63 16.18
N VAL A 78 19.58 -10.18 15.12
CA VAL A 78 19.97 -9.36 13.97
C VAL A 78 18.74 -8.84 13.23
N GLY A 79 17.70 -9.66 13.10
CA GLY A 79 16.42 -9.23 12.54
C GLY A 79 15.86 -8.01 13.28
N ARG A 80 15.90 -8.01 14.62
CA ARG A 80 15.48 -6.84 15.42
C ARG A 80 16.32 -5.60 15.13
N ARG A 81 17.65 -5.72 15.07
CA ARG A 81 18.54 -4.58 14.75
C ARG A 81 18.26 -3.99 13.38
N LEU A 82 18.00 -4.84 12.38
CA LEU A 82 17.65 -4.40 11.04
C LEU A 82 16.25 -3.77 10.97
N VAL A 83 15.30 -4.27 11.75
CA VAL A 83 13.98 -3.64 11.91
C VAL A 83 14.12 -2.24 12.52
N ASP A 84 14.91 -2.11 13.59
CA ASP A 84 15.16 -0.83 14.26
C ASP A 84 15.87 0.16 13.31
N PHE A 85 16.87 -0.33 12.56
CA PHE A 85 17.53 0.45 11.52
C PHE A 85 16.53 1.01 10.50
N LEU A 86 15.60 0.18 9.99
CA LEU A 86 14.63 0.64 8.99
C LEU A 86 13.61 1.64 9.55
N TYR A 87 13.26 1.55 10.83
CA TYR A 87 12.44 2.58 11.48
C TYR A 87 13.16 3.92 11.58
N GLU A 88 14.48 3.90 11.72
CA GLU A 88 15.28 5.12 11.75
C GLU A 88 15.55 5.66 10.34
N ASP A 89 15.94 4.80 9.40
CA ASP A 89 16.49 5.18 8.10
C ASP A 89 15.40 5.54 7.06
N LEU A 90 14.32 4.75 6.96
CA LEU A 90 13.30 4.95 5.92
C LEU A 90 12.53 6.28 6.01
N PRO A 91 12.22 6.85 7.20
CA PRO A 91 11.64 8.20 7.28
C PRO A 91 12.50 9.28 6.61
N HIS A 92 13.80 9.05 6.49
CA HIS A 92 14.76 9.98 5.88
C HIS A 92 14.94 9.77 4.37
N LEU A 93 14.15 8.88 3.76
CA LEU A 93 14.27 8.50 2.34
C LEU A 93 14.33 9.69 1.37
N PHE A 94 13.61 10.77 1.63
CA PHE A 94 13.57 11.95 0.75
C PHE A 94 14.04 13.26 1.39
N ASP A 95 14.60 13.23 2.59
CA ASP A 95 15.16 14.42 3.20
C ASP A 95 16.66 14.56 2.92
N ASP A 96 17.31 15.52 3.59
CA ASP A 96 18.73 15.81 3.39
C ASP A 96 19.66 14.75 4.02
N ARG A 97 19.18 13.97 5.00
CA ARG A 97 19.93 12.86 5.57
C ARG A 97 19.99 11.70 4.56
N GLY A 98 18.87 11.38 3.93
CA GLY A 98 18.80 10.29 2.96
C GLY A 98 19.01 8.91 3.59
N ILE A 99 19.22 7.92 2.73
CA ILE A 99 19.40 6.50 3.10
C ILE A 99 20.87 6.17 3.36
N ASP A 100 21.16 5.46 4.45
CA ASP A 100 22.49 4.94 4.73
C ASP A 100 22.86 3.78 3.79
N ARG A 101 23.70 4.09 2.79
CA ARG A 101 24.22 3.13 1.81
C ARG A 101 24.93 1.94 2.44
N THR A 102 25.51 2.07 3.64
CA THR A 102 26.35 1.02 4.23
C THR A 102 25.56 -0.24 4.62
N ALA A 103 24.26 -0.08 4.90
CA ALA A 103 23.33 -1.16 5.21
C ALA A 103 22.90 -2.01 3.98
N TYR A 104 23.25 -1.59 2.77
CA TYR A 104 22.86 -2.23 1.52
C TYR A 104 24.05 -2.88 0.82
N ASP A 105 23.82 -4.02 0.17
CA ASP A 105 24.79 -4.61 -0.75
C ASP A 105 24.94 -3.75 -2.00
N GLU A 106 26.12 -3.70 -2.61
CA GLU A 106 26.35 -2.88 -3.82
C GLU A 106 25.43 -3.27 -4.99
N ARG A 107 25.11 -4.56 -5.08
CA ARG A 107 24.26 -5.19 -6.10
C ARG A 107 22.85 -5.50 -5.58
N VAL A 108 22.35 -4.68 -4.67
CA VAL A 108 20.97 -4.75 -4.20
C VAL A 108 19.98 -4.61 -5.36
N LYS A 109 18.95 -5.46 -5.36
CA LYS A 109 17.88 -5.45 -6.37
C LYS A 109 16.68 -4.67 -5.84
N PHE A 110 16.41 -3.51 -6.41
CA PHE A 110 15.18 -2.76 -6.19
C PHE A 110 14.19 -3.04 -7.31
N ARG A 111 12.96 -3.36 -6.94
CA ARG A 111 11.87 -3.65 -7.87
C ARG A 111 10.60 -2.99 -7.37
N ASP A 112 9.95 -2.25 -8.24
CA ASP A 112 8.58 -1.82 -8.06
C ASP A 112 7.80 -2.03 -9.38
N PRO A 113 6.48 -1.79 -9.41
CA PRO A 113 5.66 -2.02 -10.60
C PRO A 113 6.06 -1.19 -11.83
N ILE A 114 6.78 -0.07 -11.67
CA ILE A 114 7.15 0.86 -12.75
C ILE A 114 8.67 1.09 -12.90
N THR A 115 9.48 0.82 -11.88
CA THR A 115 10.94 1.01 -11.85
C THR A 115 11.68 -0.25 -11.42
N LYS A 116 12.93 -0.38 -11.91
CA LYS A 116 13.85 -1.44 -11.48
C LYS A 116 15.27 -0.91 -11.45
N HIS A 117 16.01 -1.29 -10.42
CA HIS A 117 17.43 -1.01 -10.30
C HIS A 117 18.17 -2.24 -9.73
N ASP A 118 19.36 -2.51 -10.24
CA ASP A 118 20.20 -3.64 -9.82
C ASP A 118 21.45 -3.20 -9.05
N THR A 119 21.48 -1.93 -8.66
CA THR A 119 22.58 -1.33 -7.88
C THR A 119 22.02 -0.33 -6.89
N VAL A 120 22.71 -0.17 -5.76
CA VAL A 120 22.36 0.85 -4.76
C VAL A 120 22.47 2.27 -5.34
N SER A 121 23.44 2.53 -6.22
CA SER A 121 23.58 3.83 -6.88
C SER A 121 22.39 4.17 -7.77
N GLY A 122 21.84 3.19 -8.52
CA GLY A 122 20.66 3.41 -9.35
C GLY A 122 19.41 3.78 -8.55
N TYR A 123 19.24 3.14 -7.39
CA TYR A 123 18.16 3.45 -6.46
C TYR A 123 18.28 4.85 -5.85
N LEU A 124 19.46 5.23 -5.37
CA LEU A 124 19.72 6.57 -4.83
C LEU A 124 19.51 7.65 -5.89
N PHE A 125 19.87 7.37 -7.15
CA PHE A 125 19.57 8.26 -8.27
C PHE A 125 18.07 8.44 -8.47
N ASN A 126 17.29 7.36 -8.40
CA ASN A 126 15.82 7.42 -8.53
C ASN A 126 15.19 8.26 -7.42
N ILE A 127 15.58 8.04 -6.17
CA ILE A 127 15.14 8.86 -5.02
C ILE A 127 15.46 10.35 -5.27
N ALA A 128 16.69 10.66 -5.68
CA ALA A 128 17.11 12.03 -5.94
C ALA A 128 16.33 12.68 -7.10
N MET A 129 16.00 11.90 -8.13
CA MET A 129 15.13 12.35 -9.23
C MET A 129 13.71 12.64 -8.74
N LEU A 130 13.12 11.72 -7.97
CA LEU A 130 11.77 11.89 -7.41
C LEU A 130 11.69 13.12 -6.52
N ARG A 131 12.69 13.37 -5.66
CA ARG A 131 12.77 14.57 -4.81
C ARG A 131 12.83 15.88 -5.59
N LYS A 132 13.37 15.86 -6.82
CA LYS A 132 13.40 17.05 -7.69
C LYS A 132 12.10 17.28 -8.45
N LEU A 133 11.38 16.20 -8.77
CA LEU A 133 10.17 16.26 -9.58
C LEU A 133 8.89 16.38 -8.73
N PHE A 134 8.93 15.89 -7.50
CA PHE A 134 7.81 15.85 -6.57
C PHE A 134 8.21 16.45 -5.22
N SER A 135 7.21 16.80 -4.42
CA SER A 135 7.36 17.00 -2.98
C SER A 135 6.86 15.72 -2.29
N PRO A 136 7.75 14.72 -2.09
CA PRO A 136 7.40 13.45 -1.45
C PRO A 136 7.20 13.60 0.06
N ASP A 137 6.24 12.88 0.60
CA ASP A 137 5.99 12.64 2.02
C ASP A 137 5.86 11.13 2.21
N PHE A 138 6.84 10.53 2.88
CA PHE A 138 6.90 9.10 3.13
C PHE A 138 6.49 8.81 4.57
N GLN A 139 5.49 7.96 4.72
CA GLN A 139 4.91 7.59 6.00
C GLN A 139 5.11 6.09 6.22
N LEU A 140 5.98 5.76 7.18
CA LEU A 140 6.22 4.39 7.61
C LEU A 140 5.22 4.00 8.69
N HIS A 141 4.41 2.98 8.44
CA HIS A 141 3.39 2.52 9.38
C HIS A 141 3.91 1.44 10.31
N TRP A 142 4.64 0.47 9.77
CA TRP A 142 5.32 -0.55 10.55
C TRP A 142 6.41 -1.24 9.75
N VAL A 143 7.33 -1.85 10.48
CA VAL A 143 8.38 -2.75 10.01
C VAL A 143 8.33 -4.02 10.86
N LYS A 144 8.38 -5.19 10.22
CA LYS A 144 8.32 -6.49 10.89
C LYS A 144 9.21 -7.50 10.17
N GLN A 145 9.93 -8.32 10.92
CA GLN A 145 10.58 -9.50 10.37
C GLN A 145 9.50 -10.54 10.01
N THR A 146 9.46 -10.95 8.75
CA THR A 146 8.48 -11.91 8.22
C THR A 146 9.10 -13.27 7.89
N GLY A 147 10.43 -13.34 7.82
CA GLY A 147 11.19 -14.57 7.70
C GLY A 147 12.60 -14.43 8.29
N PRO A 148 13.41 -15.51 8.34
CA PRO A 148 14.74 -15.47 8.94
C PRO A 148 15.65 -14.39 8.36
N TYR A 149 15.54 -14.14 7.05
CA TYR A 149 16.32 -13.14 6.31
C TYR A 149 15.40 -12.25 5.47
N GLU A 150 14.20 -11.99 5.97
CA GLU A 150 13.18 -11.21 5.28
C GLU A 150 12.50 -10.24 6.25
N ILE A 151 12.46 -8.98 5.86
CA ILE A 151 11.78 -7.92 6.60
C ILE A 151 10.73 -7.29 5.69
N THR A 152 9.51 -7.18 6.19
CA THR A 152 8.42 -6.51 5.49
C THR A 152 8.12 -5.16 6.14
N THR A 153 7.88 -4.16 5.32
CA THR A 153 7.42 -2.84 5.74
C THR A 153 6.03 -2.55 5.19
N ARG A 154 5.32 -1.63 5.86
CA ARG A 154 4.07 -1.05 5.39
C ARG A 154 4.22 0.46 5.35
N TRP A 155 3.84 1.05 4.24
CA TRP A 155 4.08 2.46 4.01
C TRP A 155 2.96 3.13 3.22
N THR A 156 2.98 4.46 3.27
CA THR A 156 2.22 5.34 2.40
C THR A 156 3.14 6.42 1.88
N MET A 157 3.08 6.63 0.57
CA MET A 157 3.87 7.60 -0.15
C MET A 157 2.92 8.62 -0.76
N VAL A 158 3.03 9.87 -0.35
CA VAL A 158 2.30 10.97 -0.96
C VAL A 158 3.30 11.79 -1.77
N MET A 159 3.07 11.95 -3.07
CA MET A 159 3.96 12.69 -3.98
C MET A 159 3.17 13.80 -4.66
N LYS A 160 3.46 15.05 -4.32
CA LYS A 160 2.89 16.22 -5.02
C LYS A 160 3.75 16.59 -6.20
N PHE A 161 3.23 16.52 -7.41
CA PHE A 161 4.02 16.84 -8.60
C PHE A 161 4.17 18.36 -8.76
N ILE A 162 5.38 18.88 -8.57
CA ILE A 162 5.60 20.34 -8.44
C ILE A 162 5.70 21.07 -9.78
N LEU A 163 5.94 20.34 -10.88
CA LEU A 163 6.15 20.94 -12.21
C LEU A 163 4.84 21.31 -12.93
N LEU A 164 3.71 20.70 -12.57
CA LEU A 164 2.42 21.01 -13.20
C LEU A 164 1.70 22.13 -12.42
N PRO A 165 1.06 23.09 -13.12
CA PRO A 165 0.40 24.23 -12.47
C PRO A 165 -0.66 23.86 -11.43
N TRP A 166 -1.32 22.70 -11.58
CA TRP A 166 -2.37 22.21 -10.67
C TRP A 166 -1.86 21.30 -9.55
N LYS A 167 -0.53 21.06 -9.48
CA LYS A 167 0.14 20.30 -8.42
C LYS A 167 -0.59 19.01 -8.01
N PRO A 168 -0.81 18.07 -8.95
CA PRO A 168 -1.55 16.85 -8.63
C PRO A 168 -0.84 16.08 -7.51
N GLU A 169 -1.64 15.53 -6.60
CA GLU A 169 -1.19 14.71 -5.49
C GLU A 169 -1.38 13.24 -5.86
N LEU A 170 -0.28 12.49 -5.85
CA LEU A 170 -0.29 11.05 -6.05
C LEU A 170 -0.13 10.38 -4.70
N VAL A 171 -0.97 9.41 -4.39
CA VAL A 171 -0.91 8.63 -3.15
C VAL A 171 -0.67 7.17 -3.51
N PHE A 172 0.39 6.58 -2.98
CA PHE A 172 0.63 5.15 -3.10
C PHE A 172 0.65 4.55 -1.71
N THR A 173 0.00 3.40 -1.55
CA THR A 173 0.14 2.60 -0.34
C THR A 173 0.58 1.21 -0.73
N GLY A 174 1.37 0.60 0.13
CA GLY A 174 1.98 -0.66 -0.23
C GLY A 174 2.72 -1.32 0.91
N THR A 175 3.36 -2.41 0.55
CA THR A 175 4.30 -3.12 1.40
C THR A 175 5.61 -3.33 0.65
N SER A 176 6.73 -3.21 1.35
CA SER A 176 8.03 -3.58 0.80
C SER A 176 8.52 -4.85 1.44
N VAL A 177 9.01 -5.81 0.64
CA VAL A 177 9.70 -7.00 1.13
C VAL A 177 11.19 -6.83 0.88
N MET A 178 11.95 -6.79 1.96
CA MET A 178 13.40 -6.61 1.96
C MET A 178 14.10 -7.92 2.29
N GLY A 179 14.97 -8.37 1.39
CA GLY A 179 15.79 -9.55 1.57
C GLY A 179 17.12 -9.17 2.21
N VAL A 180 17.55 -9.95 3.20
CA VAL A 180 18.81 -9.79 3.91
C VAL A 180 19.77 -10.88 3.45
N ASN A 181 21.01 -10.51 3.17
CA ASN A 181 22.06 -11.45 2.88
C ASN A 181 22.58 -12.08 4.20
N PRO A 182 22.47 -13.41 4.39
CA PRO A 182 22.87 -14.05 5.64
C PRO A 182 24.39 -14.00 5.91
N GLU A 183 25.21 -13.74 4.88
CA GLU A 183 26.67 -13.68 5.03
C GLU A 183 27.15 -12.28 5.43
N THR A 184 26.56 -11.24 4.84
CA THR A 184 26.96 -9.84 5.05
C THR A 184 26.06 -9.10 6.05
N MET A 185 24.89 -9.65 6.35
CA MET A 185 23.80 -9.01 7.12
C MET A 185 23.35 -7.66 6.54
N LYS A 186 23.49 -7.49 5.23
CA LYS A 186 23.04 -6.31 4.48
C LYS A 186 21.80 -6.59 3.66
N PHE A 187 21.07 -5.55 3.27
CA PHE A 187 19.94 -5.66 2.36
C PHE A 187 20.42 -5.94 0.93
N CYS A 188 19.95 -7.05 0.36
CA CYS A 188 20.32 -7.51 -0.98
C CYS A 188 19.15 -7.48 -1.98
N SER A 189 17.92 -7.34 -1.50
CA SER A 189 16.75 -7.07 -2.35
C SER A 189 15.72 -6.21 -1.62
N HIS A 190 14.95 -5.47 -2.40
CA HIS A 190 13.85 -4.64 -1.95
C HIS A 190 12.79 -4.65 -3.05
N VAL A 191 11.64 -5.25 -2.74
CA VAL A 191 10.52 -5.39 -3.67
C VAL A 191 9.30 -4.67 -3.11
N ASP A 192 8.81 -3.67 -3.84
CA ASP A 192 7.64 -2.87 -3.49
C ASP A 192 6.38 -3.41 -4.17
N PHE A 193 5.33 -3.57 -3.37
CA PHE A 193 4.00 -3.99 -3.81
C PHE A 193 2.99 -2.89 -3.54
N TRP A 194 2.24 -2.48 -4.56
CA TRP A 194 1.21 -1.46 -4.48
C TRP A 194 -0.16 -2.10 -4.22
N ASP A 195 -0.91 -1.54 -3.28
CA ASP A 195 -2.26 -2.01 -2.96
C ASP A 195 -3.31 -1.69 -4.05
N SER A 196 -3.02 -0.74 -4.95
CA SER A 196 -3.94 -0.27 -5.99
C SER A 196 -3.98 -1.15 -7.23
N ILE A 197 -3.06 -2.12 -7.36
CA ILE A 197 -2.92 -2.97 -8.55
C ILE A 197 -2.85 -4.44 -8.17
N GLU A 198 -3.29 -5.31 -9.07
CA GLU A 198 -3.19 -6.77 -8.86
C GLU A 198 -1.84 -7.28 -9.35
N ASN A 199 -1.42 -6.84 -10.55
CA ASN A 199 -0.13 -7.21 -11.10
C ASN A 199 0.97 -6.26 -10.61
N ASN A 200 1.81 -6.76 -9.70
CA ASN A 200 2.94 -6.03 -9.14
C ASN A 200 4.28 -6.39 -9.80
N ASP A 201 4.28 -7.20 -10.85
CA ASP A 201 5.49 -7.46 -11.62
C ASP A 201 5.99 -6.16 -12.28
N TYR A 202 7.31 -6.09 -12.48
CA TYR A 202 7.94 -4.94 -13.11
C TYR A 202 7.34 -4.66 -14.49
N PHE A 203 7.06 -3.38 -14.72
CA PHE A 203 6.36 -2.84 -15.89
C PHE A 203 4.89 -3.24 -15.96
N SER A 204 4.20 -3.05 -14.83
CA SER A 204 2.76 -3.20 -14.73
C SER A 204 2.05 -2.05 -15.43
N VAL A 205 1.29 -2.39 -16.49
CA VAL A 205 0.42 -1.44 -17.19
C VAL A 205 -0.63 -0.85 -16.23
N GLU A 206 -1.10 -1.64 -15.27
CA GLU A 206 -2.03 -1.18 -14.22
C GLU A 206 -1.39 -0.09 -13.37
N GLY A 207 -0.13 -0.28 -12.95
CA GLY A 207 0.61 0.73 -12.18
C GLY A 207 0.78 2.04 -12.94
N LEU A 208 1.13 1.97 -14.23
CA LEU A 208 1.26 3.16 -15.07
C LEU A 208 -0.09 3.87 -15.26
N LEU A 209 -1.16 3.13 -15.50
CA LEU A 209 -2.51 3.70 -15.63
C LEU A 209 -2.99 4.33 -14.31
N ASP A 210 -2.65 3.76 -13.16
CA ASP A 210 -2.97 4.34 -11.84
C ASP A 210 -2.24 5.67 -11.61
N VAL A 211 -0.96 5.76 -11.99
CA VAL A 211 -0.20 7.03 -11.98
C VAL A 211 -0.85 8.07 -12.89
N LEU A 212 -1.16 7.70 -14.14
CA LEU A 212 -1.78 8.61 -15.12
C LEU A 212 -3.16 9.09 -14.65
N LYS A 213 -3.95 8.21 -14.04
CA LYS A 213 -5.27 8.53 -13.49
C LYS A 213 -5.18 9.58 -12.39
N GLN A 214 -4.18 9.47 -11.50
CA GLN A 214 -3.94 10.42 -10.42
C GLN A 214 -3.41 11.78 -10.89
N LEU A 215 -2.66 11.80 -12.00
CA LEU A 215 -2.17 13.05 -12.62
C LEU A 215 -3.26 13.89 -13.28
N ARG A 216 -4.45 13.31 -13.53
CA ARG A 216 -5.56 14.01 -14.19
C ARG A 216 -6.00 15.21 -13.38
N PHE A 217 -6.39 16.26 -14.09
CA PHE A 217 -6.94 17.46 -13.50
C PHE A 217 -8.26 17.13 -12.78
N TYR A 218 -8.23 17.03 -11.46
CA TYR A 218 -9.41 16.96 -10.62
C TYR A 218 -9.26 17.99 -9.51
N LYS A 219 -9.98 19.11 -9.65
CA LYS A 219 -9.96 20.20 -8.68
C LYS A 219 -11.11 19.97 -7.71
N THR A 220 -10.87 19.22 -6.65
CA THR A 220 -11.79 19.22 -5.51
C THR A 220 -11.73 20.63 -4.92
N PRO A 221 -12.87 21.34 -4.75
CA PRO A 221 -12.84 22.64 -4.10
C PRO A 221 -12.18 22.51 -2.72
N ASP A 222 -11.35 23.49 -2.35
CA ASP A 222 -10.68 23.56 -1.06
C ASP A 222 -11.73 23.70 0.07
N LEU A 223 -12.36 22.59 0.43
CA LEU A 223 -13.04 22.44 1.70
C LEU A 223 -11.96 22.16 2.73
N GLU A 224 -12.07 22.77 3.91
CA GLU A 224 -11.28 22.40 5.10
C GLU A 224 -11.63 20.97 5.51
N SER A 225 -11.14 20.00 4.75
CA SER A 225 -11.28 18.59 5.07
C SER A 225 -10.43 18.29 6.30
N PRO A 226 -10.95 17.55 7.28
CA PRO A 226 -10.18 17.17 8.46
C PRO A 226 -8.89 16.47 8.03
N LYS A 227 -7.76 16.76 8.69
CA LYS A 227 -6.50 16.06 8.42
C LYS A 227 -6.68 14.58 8.73
N TYR A 228 -6.60 13.74 7.71
CA TYR A 228 -6.62 12.28 7.82
C TYR A 228 -5.33 11.69 7.27
N GLN A 229 -4.94 10.53 7.79
CA GLN A 229 -3.80 9.77 7.31
C GLN A 229 -4.29 8.57 6.50
N ILE A 230 -3.87 8.45 5.25
CA ILE A 230 -4.21 7.29 4.41
C ILE A 230 -3.33 6.12 4.86
N LEU A 231 -3.95 4.99 5.21
CA LEU A 231 -3.24 3.77 5.63
C LEU A 231 -3.20 2.72 4.53
N LYS A 232 -4.25 2.68 3.70
CA LYS A 232 -4.39 1.76 2.57
C LYS A 232 -5.27 2.38 1.50
N ARG A 233 -4.82 2.34 0.25
CA ARG A 233 -5.57 2.73 -0.94
C ARG A 233 -5.50 1.60 -1.96
N THR A 234 -6.66 1.03 -2.27
CA THR A 234 -6.81 0.02 -3.32
C THR A 234 -7.53 0.64 -4.53
N ALA A 235 -7.72 -0.14 -5.59
CA ALA A 235 -8.55 0.29 -6.72
C ALA A 235 -10.01 0.61 -6.33
N ASN A 236 -10.53 0.00 -5.27
CA ASN A 236 -11.97 0.00 -4.93
C ASN A 236 -12.31 0.67 -3.59
N TYR A 237 -11.34 0.81 -2.70
CA TYR A 237 -11.56 1.42 -1.39
C TYR A 237 -10.29 2.04 -0.79
N GLU A 238 -10.51 2.95 0.13
CA GLU A 238 -9.49 3.63 0.92
C GLU A 238 -9.77 3.45 2.42
N VAL A 239 -8.72 3.25 3.19
CA VAL A 239 -8.74 3.19 4.66
C VAL A 239 -7.92 4.35 5.17
N CYS A 240 -8.58 5.24 5.91
CA CYS A 240 -7.98 6.42 6.50
C CYS A 240 -8.11 6.37 8.02
N SER A 241 -7.09 6.88 8.72
CA SER A 241 -7.16 7.16 10.15
C SER A 241 -7.44 8.65 10.37
N LEU A 242 -8.43 8.93 11.20
CA LEU A 242 -8.71 10.23 11.79
C LEU A 242 -8.44 10.14 13.29
N LEU A 243 -8.20 11.29 13.95
CA LEU A 243 -7.77 11.40 15.37
C LEU A 243 -8.47 10.42 16.36
N PHE A 244 -9.72 10.01 16.09
CA PHE A 244 -10.49 9.06 16.90
C PHE A 244 -11.21 7.93 16.11
N PHE A 245 -11.06 7.82 14.78
CA PHE A 245 -11.87 6.93 13.94
C PHE A 245 -11.05 6.30 12.80
N PHE A 246 -11.42 5.09 12.38
CA PHE A 246 -11.06 4.60 11.04
C PHE A 246 -12.23 4.85 10.10
N ILE A 247 -11.93 5.45 8.95
CA ILE A 247 -12.89 5.66 7.88
C ILE A 247 -12.53 4.72 6.75
N ILE A 248 -13.49 3.91 6.33
CA ILE A 248 -13.37 3.05 5.16
C ILE A 248 -14.29 3.63 4.09
N THR A 249 -13.70 4.13 3.01
CA THR A 249 -14.43 4.68 1.87
C THR A 249 -14.37 3.68 0.75
N PHE A 250 -15.51 3.12 0.34
CA PHE A 250 -15.63 2.41 -0.94
C PHE A 250 -16.00 3.42 -2.01
N VAL A 251 -15.68 3.14 -3.28
CA VAL A 251 -16.15 3.95 -4.42
C VAL A 251 -17.68 4.14 -4.30
N GLY A 252 -18.11 5.34 -3.87
CA GLY A 252 -19.51 5.72 -3.70
C GLY A 252 -20.16 5.54 -2.31
N THR A 253 -19.50 4.92 -1.31
CA THR A 253 -20.12 4.66 0.01
C THR A 253 -19.13 4.84 1.17
N LEU A 254 -19.50 5.64 2.18
CA LEU A 254 -18.70 5.92 3.37
C LEU A 254 -19.13 5.05 4.56
N PHE A 255 -18.20 4.32 5.16
CA PHE A 255 -18.40 3.65 6.45
C PHE A 255 -17.42 4.20 7.49
N ALA A 256 -17.95 4.71 8.60
CA ALA A 256 -17.14 5.17 9.73
C ALA A 256 -17.18 4.14 10.86
N VAL A 257 -16.00 3.66 11.28
CA VAL A 257 -15.87 2.75 12.42
C VAL A 257 -15.29 3.53 13.60
N LYS A 258 -16.09 3.65 14.67
CA LYS A 258 -15.69 4.29 15.94
C LYS A 258 -14.86 3.33 16.77
N ILE A 259 -13.66 3.76 17.16
CA ILE A 259 -12.88 3.04 18.16
C ILE A 259 -13.39 3.49 19.54
N ASN A 260 -14.09 2.61 20.24
CA ASN A 260 -14.23 2.74 21.69
C ASN A 260 -12.88 2.34 22.29
N ARG A 261 -12.03 3.32 22.67
CA ARG A 261 -10.86 2.99 23.50
C ARG A 261 -11.37 2.35 24.79
N CYS A 262 -10.93 1.12 25.05
CA CYS A 262 -11.09 0.45 26.33
C CYS A 262 -10.55 1.37 27.44
N PRO A 263 -11.26 1.57 28.56
CA PRO A 263 -10.78 2.47 29.61
C PRO A 263 -9.48 1.91 30.18
N ILE A 264 -8.42 2.71 30.07
CA ILE A 264 -7.16 2.50 30.80
C ILE A 264 -7.54 2.49 32.28
N ARG A 265 -7.58 1.29 32.90
CA ARG A 265 -7.57 1.18 34.36
C ARG A 265 -6.20 1.67 34.81
N THR A 266 -6.12 2.92 35.26
CA THR A 266 -5.04 3.39 36.13
C THR A 266 -5.07 2.53 37.39
N VAL A 267 -4.20 1.52 37.45
CA VAL A 267 -3.88 0.85 38.72
C VAL A 267 -2.90 1.77 39.44
N THR A 268 -3.44 2.66 40.26
CA THR A 268 -2.64 3.44 41.20
C THR A 268 -2.12 2.48 42.28
N SER A 269 -0.87 2.04 42.14
CA SER A 269 -0.17 1.35 43.21
C SER A 269 0.23 2.40 44.25
N GLN A 270 -0.55 2.51 45.34
CA GLN A 270 -0.05 3.15 46.55
C GLN A 270 0.85 2.15 47.29
N LYS A 271 2.17 2.39 47.25
CA LYS A 271 3.11 1.86 48.24
C LYS A 271 3.28 2.88 49.36
N LYS A 272 2.77 2.47 50.53
CA LYS A 272 3.16 2.71 51.93
C LYS A 272 4.08 3.88 52.29
N TRP A 273 3.69 4.55 53.36
CA TRP A 273 4.42 4.44 54.63
C TRP A 273 3.52 3.75 55.65
#